data_AF-A0A2E6PA89-F1
#
_entry.id   AF-A0A2E6PA89-F1
#
_cell.length_a   1.000
_cell.length_b   1.000
_cell.length_c   1.000
_cell.angle_alpha   90.00
_cell.angle_beta   90.00
_cell.angle_gamma   90.00
#
_symmetry.space_group_name_H-M   'P 1'
#
loop_
_entity.id
_entity.type
_entity.pdbx_description
1 polymer ?
#
loop_
_entity_poly.entity_id
_entity_poly.type
_entity_poly.pdbx_seq_one_letter_code
_entity_poly.pdbx_strand_id
1 'polypeptide(L)'
;MKPPRALHVPFELGRPFGGANKPEFQRKVLLTALKLLERTDGPILENFNENVPISPDEIDAQEGWSCPVNLPNPVSTDNFTSGIMNEISLLQPWYDHSLKEMKGRKLDGLTSLNKDQIVKFLVDWTNDHNIKSRIEGESIIRALKLAADDLRHFYYQAAMGKPGIRSDLEMGDWFYGQTTAGLLFIEIRKIMMESDDEITRMAGRTNYVPNAMLKHIENK
;
A
#
# COMPACT_ATOMS: atom_id res chain seq x y z
N MET A 1 15.49 -33.71 15.57
CA MET A 1 14.56 -32.68 15.06
C MET A 1 13.52 -33.41 14.21
N LYS A 2 12.21 -33.21 14.42
CA LYS A 2 11.20 -33.80 13.52
C LYS A 2 11.35 -33.15 12.13
N PRO A 3 11.16 -33.89 11.03
CA PRO A 3 11.34 -33.31 9.70
C PRO A 3 10.29 -32.20 9.43
N PRO A 4 10.65 -31.16 8.65
CA PRO A 4 9.81 -29.99 8.41
C PRO A 4 8.54 -30.34 7.63
N ARG A 5 7.43 -29.65 7.93
CA ARG A 5 6.14 -29.79 7.24
C ARG A 5 5.68 -28.39 6.87
N ALA A 6 5.35 -28.18 5.60
CA ALA A 6 4.89 -26.90 5.10
C ALA A 6 3.72 -27.10 4.13
N LEU A 7 2.75 -26.19 4.22
CA LEU A 7 1.70 -26.04 3.23
C LEU A 7 2.05 -24.82 2.38
N HIS A 8 2.30 -25.02 1.10
CA HIS A 8 2.42 -23.96 0.12
C HIS A 8 1.02 -23.49 -0.28
N VAL A 9 0.80 -22.18 -0.34
CA VAL A 9 -0.48 -21.56 -0.66
C VAL A 9 -0.32 -20.53 -1.79
N PRO A 10 -1.29 -20.39 -2.70
CA PRO A 10 -1.24 -19.47 -3.82
C PRO A 10 -1.74 -18.06 -3.45
N PHE A 11 -1.63 -17.67 -2.17
CA PHE A 11 -2.20 -16.43 -1.65
C PHE A 11 -1.16 -15.31 -1.59
N GLU A 12 -1.64 -14.07 -1.47
CA GLU A 12 -0.75 -12.91 -1.30
C GLU A 12 0.11 -13.02 -0.03
N LEU A 13 1.32 -12.48 -0.12
CA LEU A 13 2.24 -12.42 1.02
C LEU A 13 1.59 -11.70 2.20
N GLY A 14 1.64 -12.31 3.39
CA GLY A 14 0.97 -11.79 4.58
C GLY A 14 -0.47 -12.27 4.76
N ARG A 15 -1.01 -13.05 3.82
CA ARG A 15 -2.36 -13.66 3.90
C ARG A 15 -2.28 -15.20 3.85
N PRO A 16 -1.59 -15.86 4.80
CA PRO A 16 -1.36 -17.32 4.75
C PRO A 16 -2.63 -18.16 4.80
N PHE A 17 -3.78 -17.57 5.21
CA PHE A 17 -5.09 -18.23 5.26
C PHE A 17 -6.06 -17.74 4.18
N GLY A 18 -5.62 -16.88 3.25
CA GLY A 18 -6.46 -16.28 2.21
C GLY A 18 -7.06 -14.91 2.60
N GLY A 19 -8.09 -14.48 1.86
CA GLY A 19 -8.74 -13.17 2.02
C GLY A 19 -9.35 -12.93 3.40
N ALA A 20 -9.43 -11.66 3.81
CA ALA A 20 -10.07 -11.27 5.07
C ALA A 20 -11.57 -11.58 5.05
N ASN A 21 -12.17 -11.82 6.23
CA ASN A 21 -13.61 -12.11 6.39
C ASN A 21 -14.13 -13.32 5.61
N LYS A 22 -13.28 -14.31 5.31
CA LYS A 22 -13.67 -15.59 4.69
C LYS A 22 -13.48 -16.75 5.68
N PRO A 23 -14.23 -16.80 6.80
CA PRO A 23 -13.93 -17.70 7.92
C PRO A 23 -13.92 -19.17 7.53
N GLU A 24 -14.85 -19.61 6.68
CA GLU A 24 -14.90 -21.01 6.21
C GLU A 24 -13.70 -21.40 5.37
N PHE A 25 -13.28 -20.52 4.45
CA PHE A 25 -12.09 -20.74 3.63
C PHE A 25 -10.81 -20.72 4.48
N GLN A 26 -10.67 -19.73 5.37
CA GLN A 26 -9.54 -19.62 6.29
C GLN A 26 -9.43 -20.87 7.19
N ARG A 27 -10.57 -21.34 7.71
CA ARG A 27 -10.65 -22.59 8.48
C ARG A 27 -10.22 -23.79 7.65
N LYS A 28 -10.62 -23.88 6.39
CA LYS A 28 -10.20 -24.96 5.48
C LYS A 28 -8.69 -24.99 5.25
N VAL A 29 -8.07 -23.84 5.00
CA VAL A 29 -6.60 -23.72 4.88
C VAL A 29 -5.91 -24.17 6.17
N LEU A 30 -6.39 -23.68 7.32
CA LEU A 30 -5.84 -24.03 8.63
C LEU A 30 -5.93 -25.53 8.90
N LEU A 31 -7.08 -26.15 8.65
CA LEU A 31 -7.27 -27.59 8.85
C LEU A 31 -6.37 -28.41 7.92
N THR A 32 -6.17 -27.95 6.68
CA THR A 32 -5.26 -28.62 5.73
C THR A 32 -3.81 -28.57 6.23
N ALA A 33 -3.37 -27.42 6.74
CA ALA A 33 -2.04 -27.28 7.34
C ALA A 33 -1.88 -28.15 8.59
N LEU A 34 -2.89 -28.19 9.47
CA LEU A 34 -2.86 -29.01 10.68
C LEU A 34 -2.85 -30.51 10.38
N LYS A 35 -3.53 -30.95 9.31
CA LYS A 35 -3.52 -32.36 8.88
C LYS A 35 -2.12 -32.87 8.52
N LEU A 36 -1.20 -31.98 8.11
CA LEU A 36 0.20 -32.34 7.89
C LEU A 36 0.86 -32.89 9.17
N LEU A 37 0.41 -32.51 10.37
CA LEU A 37 0.95 -33.00 11.64
C LEU A 37 0.72 -34.50 11.85
N GLU A 38 -0.31 -35.07 11.22
CA GLU A 38 -0.62 -36.51 11.28
C GLU A 38 0.35 -37.35 10.43
N ARG A 39 1.11 -36.70 9.54
CA ARG A 39 2.08 -37.37 8.65
C ARG A 39 3.31 -37.81 9.43
N THR A 40 3.67 -39.07 9.28
CA THR A 40 4.81 -39.72 9.95
C THR A 40 6.05 -39.78 9.06
N ASP A 41 5.93 -39.42 7.79
CA ASP A 41 6.97 -39.44 6.77
C ASP A 41 7.61 -38.06 6.54
N GLY A 42 8.93 -38.06 6.32
CA GLY A 42 9.75 -37.06 5.59
C GLY A 42 9.59 -35.56 5.86
N PRO A 43 10.45 -34.74 5.22
CA PRO A 43 10.12 -33.35 4.97
C PRO A 43 8.98 -33.28 3.95
N ILE A 44 7.90 -32.55 4.27
CA ILE A 44 6.71 -32.44 3.41
C ILE A 44 6.49 -30.99 3.01
N LEU A 45 6.34 -30.77 1.70
CA LEU A 45 5.80 -29.54 1.14
C LEU A 45 4.55 -29.91 0.34
N GLU A 46 3.37 -29.67 0.90
CA GLU A 46 2.08 -29.94 0.25
C GLU A 46 1.52 -28.66 -0.36
N ASN A 47 0.83 -28.75 -1.49
CA ASN A 47 0.22 -27.59 -2.16
C ASN A 47 -1.27 -27.49 -1.82
N PHE A 48 -1.70 -26.32 -1.39
CA PHE A 48 -3.11 -25.96 -1.33
C PHE A 48 -3.54 -25.38 -2.68
N ASN A 49 -4.32 -26.12 -3.47
CA ASN A 49 -4.60 -25.74 -4.86
C ASN A 49 -5.84 -24.85 -5.07
N GLU A 50 -6.56 -24.51 -4.01
CA GLU A 50 -7.77 -23.69 -4.12
C GLU A 50 -7.45 -22.20 -3.99
N ASN A 51 -8.04 -21.39 -4.87
CA ASN A 51 -7.98 -19.94 -4.79
C ASN A 51 -8.99 -19.41 -3.77
N VAL A 52 -8.73 -18.19 -3.26
CA VAL A 52 -9.67 -17.50 -2.36
C VAL A 52 -10.99 -17.26 -3.11
N PRO A 53 -12.15 -17.69 -2.54
CA PRO A 53 -13.44 -17.48 -3.18
C PRO A 53 -13.81 -16.00 -3.16
N ILE A 54 -14.06 -15.45 -4.35
CA ILE A 54 -14.62 -14.12 -4.56
C ILE A 54 -16.13 -14.22 -4.37
N SER A 55 -16.72 -13.46 -3.45
CA SER A 55 -18.17 -13.53 -3.21
C SER A 55 -18.94 -12.73 -4.27
N PRO A 56 -20.17 -13.15 -4.64
CA PRO A 56 -21.04 -12.37 -5.51
C PRO A 56 -21.25 -10.95 -5.02
N ASP A 57 -21.36 -10.73 -3.70
CA ASP A 57 -21.46 -9.38 -3.12
C ASP A 57 -20.20 -8.52 -3.35
N GLU A 58 -19.00 -9.13 -3.47
CA GLU A 58 -17.76 -8.42 -3.84
C GLU A 58 -17.74 -8.06 -5.34
N ILE A 59 -18.55 -8.76 -6.14
CA ILE A 59 -18.74 -8.50 -7.58
C ILE A 59 -19.83 -7.44 -7.77
N ASP A 60 -20.99 -7.59 -7.10
CA ASP A 60 -22.18 -6.72 -7.23
C ASP A 60 -22.00 -5.36 -6.55
N ALA A 61 -21.29 -5.28 -5.40
CA ALA A 61 -20.96 -4.00 -4.77
C ALA A 61 -20.11 -3.09 -5.68
N GLN A 62 -19.48 -3.66 -6.73
CA GLN A 62 -18.70 -2.91 -7.73
C GLN A 62 -19.54 -2.49 -8.95
N GLU A 63 -20.58 -3.23 -9.32
CA GLU A 63 -21.41 -2.91 -10.51
C GLU A 63 -22.34 -1.71 -10.26
N GLY A 64 -22.84 -1.52 -9.04
CA GLY A 64 -23.80 -0.45 -8.70
C GLY A 64 -23.22 0.98 -8.68
N TRP A 65 -21.89 1.14 -8.73
CA TRP A 65 -21.24 2.44 -8.53
C TRP A 65 -20.03 2.68 -9.44
N SER A 66 -20.18 2.34 -10.72
CA SER A 66 -19.15 2.55 -11.74
C SER A 66 -19.13 3.99 -12.26
N CYS A 67 -18.65 4.95 -11.46
CA CYS A 67 -18.03 6.16 -12.00
C CYS A 67 -16.51 5.97 -11.92
N PRO A 68 -15.84 5.54 -13.02
CA PRO A 68 -14.38 5.42 -13.00
C PRO A 68 -13.79 6.81 -12.73
N VAL A 69 -13.22 7.00 -11.54
CA VAL A 69 -12.37 8.17 -11.28
C VAL A 69 -11.13 8.00 -12.14
N ASN A 70 -11.16 8.68 -13.29
CA ASN A 70 -9.99 8.94 -14.09
C ASN A 70 -9.18 10.00 -13.36
N LEU A 71 -8.11 9.56 -12.71
CA LEU A 71 -7.08 10.50 -12.30
C LEU A 71 -6.44 11.05 -13.58
N PRO A 72 -6.16 12.36 -13.64
CA PRO A 72 -5.36 12.89 -14.72
C PRO A 72 -4.02 12.15 -14.75
N ASN A 73 -3.44 12.02 -15.95
CA ASN A 73 -2.11 11.42 -16.08
C ASN A 73 -1.14 12.12 -15.12
N PRO A 74 -0.22 11.37 -14.49
CA PRO A 74 0.70 11.94 -13.53
C PRO A 74 1.44 13.14 -14.13
N VAL A 75 1.36 14.29 -13.45
CA VAL A 75 1.98 15.53 -13.91
C VAL A 75 3.51 15.44 -13.80
N SER A 76 4.23 16.19 -14.63
CA SER A 76 5.70 16.31 -14.57
C SER A 76 6.17 16.76 -13.18
N THR A 77 7.43 16.46 -12.85
CA THR A 77 8.08 16.74 -11.55
C THR A 77 7.89 18.18 -11.05
N ASP A 78 7.73 19.13 -11.96
CA ASP A 78 7.59 20.56 -11.64
C ASP A 78 6.24 20.93 -11.01
N ASN A 79 5.27 20.00 -10.92
CA ASN A 79 3.91 20.30 -10.48
C ASN A 79 3.31 19.32 -9.45
N PHE A 80 4.15 18.64 -8.65
CA PHE A 80 3.69 17.65 -7.67
C PHE A 80 2.59 18.18 -6.73
N THR A 81 2.73 19.39 -6.17
CA THR A 81 1.77 19.92 -5.20
C THR A 81 0.36 20.02 -5.78
N SER A 82 0.18 20.67 -6.93
CA SER A 82 -1.18 20.85 -7.48
C SER A 82 -1.75 19.55 -8.02
N GLY A 83 -0.91 18.68 -8.61
CA GLY A 83 -1.32 17.36 -9.08
C GLY A 83 -1.86 16.50 -7.95
N ILE A 84 -1.11 16.38 -6.85
CA ILE A 84 -1.51 15.57 -5.69
C ILE A 84 -2.73 16.17 -4.99
N MET A 85 -2.84 17.50 -4.88
CA MET A 85 -4.02 18.13 -4.26
C MET A 85 -5.30 17.93 -5.10
N ASN A 86 -5.17 17.90 -6.43
CA ASN A 86 -6.27 17.54 -7.32
C ASN A 86 -6.65 16.07 -7.14
N GLU A 87 -5.67 15.15 -7.09
CA GLU A 87 -5.91 13.73 -6.81
C GLU A 87 -6.62 13.51 -5.47
N ILE A 88 -6.17 14.18 -4.41
CA ILE A 88 -6.82 14.16 -3.09
C ILE A 88 -8.28 14.61 -3.20
N SER A 89 -8.56 15.69 -3.94
CA SER A 89 -9.92 16.20 -4.09
C SER A 89 -10.83 15.21 -4.82
N LEU A 90 -10.32 14.53 -5.85
CA LEU A 90 -11.05 13.49 -6.60
C LEU A 90 -11.27 12.22 -5.77
N LEU A 91 -10.34 11.89 -4.87
CA LEU A 91 -10.40 10.69 -4.03
C LEU A 91 -11.15 10.90 -2.70
N GLN A 92 -11.36 12.15 -2.27
CA GLN A 92 -12.02 12.46 -1.00
C GLN A 92 -13.40 11.79 -0.83
N PRO A 93 -14.31 11.76 -1.83
CA PRO A 93 -15.60 11.08 -1.69
C PRO A 93 -15.46 9.57 -1.42
N TRP A 94 -14.45 8.93 -2.02
CA TRP A 94 -14.19 7.50 -1.85
C TRP A 94 -13.56 7.19 -0.49
N TYR A 95 -12.68 8.07 -0.02
CA TYR A 95 -12.15 8.01 1.33
C TYR A 95 -13.28 8.14 2.38
N ASP A 96 -14.19 9.11 2.20
CA ASP A 96 -15.33 9.32 3.10
C ASP A 96 -16.31 8.13 3.07
N HIS A 97 -16.51 7.52 1.90
CA HIS A 97 -17.29 6.28 1.76
C HIS A 97 -16.64 5.13 2.53
N SER A 98 -15.35 4.88 2.30
CA SER A 98 -14.58 3.85 3.01
C SER A 98 -14.62 4.04 4.53
N LEU A 99 -14.56 5.29 5.01
CA LEU A 99 -14.72 5.58 6.44
C LEU A 99 -16.09 5.15 6.98
N LYS A 100 -17.17 5.40 6.24
CA LYS A 100 -18.53 4.98 6.66
C LYS A 100 -18.61 3.46 6.75
N GLU A 101 -18.14 2.75 5.74
CA GLU A 101 -18.13 1.28 5.70
C GLU A 101 -17.28 0.69 6.85
N MET A 102 -16.16 1.32 7.17
CA MET A 102 -15.26 0.90 8.26
C MET A 102 -15.63 1.47 9.64
N LYS A 103 -16.85 2.02 9.82
CA LYS A 103 -17.33 2.57 11.10
C LYS A 103 -16.40 3.65 11.69
N GLY A 104 -15.84 4.48 10.81
CA GLY A 104 -14.97 5.62 11.15
C GLY A 104 -13.50 5.27 11.38
N ARG A 105 -13.07 4.02 11.17
CA ARG A 105 -11.66 3.64 11.30
C ARG A 105 -10.81 4.31 10.22
N LYS A 106 -9.79 5.07 10.64
CA LYS A 106 -8.80 5.70 9.76
C LYS A 106 -7.53 4.86 9.66
N LEU A 107 -6.94 4.83 8.47
CA LEU A 107 -5.60 4.25 8.25
C LEU A 107 -4.50 5.31 8.30
N ASP A 108 -4.85 6.57 8.06
CA ASP A 108 -4.00 7.76 8.16
C ASP A 108 -4.17 8.47 9.52
N GLY A 109 -3.35 9.48 9.76
CA GLY A 109 -3.36 10.28 11.00
C GLY A 109 -2.27 9.88 12.00
N LEU A 110 -1.15 9.36 11.51
CA LEU A 110 0.09 9.15 12.27
C LEU A 110 0.71 10.48 12.70
N THR A 111 0.44 11.56 11.96
CA THR A 111 0.94 12.91 12.21
C THR A 111 -0.20 13.87 12.51
N SER A 112 0.13 15.01 13.13
CA SER A 112 -0.81 16.13 13.32
C SER A 112 -0.96 17.02 12.09
N LEU A 113 -0.24 16.70 11.00
CA LEU A 113 -0.24 17.48 9.78
C LEU A 113 -1.51 17.19 8.97
N ASN A 114 -2.09 18.23 8.38
CA ASN A 114 -3.15 18.06 7.39
C ASN A 114 -2.58 17.67 6.02
N LYS A 115 -3.45 17.28 5.08
CA LYS A 115 -3.04 16.79 3.75
C LYS A 115 -2.19 17.80 2.97
N ASP A 116 -2.56 19.07 2.99
CA ASP A 116 -1.80 20.14 2.33
C ASP A 116 -0.39 20.28 2.94
N GLN A 117 -0.31 20.27 4.27
CA GLN A 117 0.97 20.34 4.98
C GLN A 117 1.86 19.12 4.69
N ILE A 118 1.29 17.92 4.60
CA ILE A 118 1.98 16.68 4.25
C ILE A 118 2.55 16.77 2.83
N VAL A 119 1.71 17.09 1.85
CA VAL A 119 2.12 17.21 0.43
C VAL A 119 3.21 18.26 0.30
N LYS A 120 2.98 19.45 0.87
CA LYS A 120 3.96 20.54 0.85
C LYS A 120 5.27 20.13 1.53
N PHE A 121 5.23 19.37 2.63
CA PHE A 121 6.45 18.93 3.30
C PHE A 121 7.29 17.99 2.44
N LEU A 122 6.65 16.99 1.83
CA LEU A 122 7.33 16.04 0.96
C LEU A 122 7.91 16.72 -0.29
N VAL A 123 7.16 17.63 -0.92
CA VAL A 123 7.61 18.37 -2.10
C VAL A 123 8.66 19.43 -1.77
N ASP A 124 8.53 20.15 -0.66
CA ASP A 124 9.56 21.11 -0.24
C ASP A 124 10.88 20.37 0.04
N TRP A 125 10.82 19.15 0.59
CA TRP A 125 12.01 18.33 0.81
C TRP A 125 12.66 17.86 -0.49
N THR A 126 11.91 17.54 -1.56
CA THR A 126 12.53 17.17 -2.85
C THR A 126 13.25 18.35 -3.52
N ASN A 127 12.90 19.58 -3.16
CA ASN A 127 13.52 20.80 -3.70
C ASN A 127 14.70 21.30 -2.83
N ASP A 128 14.60 21.16 -1.51
CA ASP A 128 15.65 21.53 -0.57
C ASP A 128 15.82 20.44 0.50
N HIS A 129 16.94 19.71 0.41
CA HIS A 129 17.25 18.60 1.31
C HIS A 129 17.63 19.06 2.73
N ASN A 130 17.82 20.38 2.96
CA ASN A 130 18.23 20.94 4.25
C ASN A 130 17.06 21.40 5.13
N ILE A 131 15.82 21.22 4.68
CA ILE A 131 14.67 21.61 5.50
C ILE A 131 14.60 20.82 6.81
N LYS A 132 14.13 21.48 7.87
CA LYS A 132 13.97 20.86 9.18
C LYS A 132 12.72 19.97 9.24
N SER A 133 12.72 19.03 10.18
CA SER A 133 11.52 18.25 10.52
C SER A 133 10.35 19.17 10.84
N ARG A 134 9.17 18.85 10.28
CA ARG A 134 7.89 19.50 10.62
C ARG A 134 7.10 18.74 11.69
N ILE A 135 7.65 17.64 12.20
CA ILE A 135 7.04 16.80 13.22
C ILE A 135 7.91 16.88 14.47
N GLU A 136 7.31 17.36 15.56
CA GLU A 136 8.02 17.60 16.82
C GLU A 136 8.65 16.32 17.37
N GLY A 137 9.90 16.41 17.83
CA GLY A 137 10.63 15.28 18.40
C GLY A 137 11.17 14.27 17.38
N GLU A 138 10.82 14.38 16.09
CA GLU A 138 11.23 13.43 15.06
C GLU A 138 12.41 13.94 14.21
N SER A 139 13.31 13.03 13.84
CA SER A 139 14.36 13.32 12.86
C SER A 139 13.78 13.57 11.48
N ILE A 140 14.50 14.29 10.60
CA ILE A 140 14.00 14.61 9.24
C ILE A 140 13.59 13.35 8.47
N ILE A 141 14.43 12.31 8.47
CA ILE A 141 14.17 11.06 7.77
C ILE A 141 12.91 10.36 8.31
N ARG A 142 12.75 10.35 9.63
CA ARG A 142 11.61 9.72 10.29
C ARG A 142 10.32 10.53 10.06
N ALA A 143 10.41 11.85 10.07
CA ALA A 143 9.30 12.74 9.80
C ALA A 143 8.80 12.62 8.35
N LEU A 144 9.71 12.55 7.38
CA LEU A 144 9.35 12.31 5.97
C LEU A 144 8.66 10.97 5.79
N LYS A 145 9.15 9.91 6.45
CA LYS A 145 8.49 8.60 6.43
C LYS A 145 7.06 8.70 6.97
N LEU A 146 6.86 9.32 8.13
CA LEU A 146 5.54 9.46 8.74
C LEU A 146 4.55 10.20 7.84
N ALA A 147 4.99 11.32 7.25
CA ALA A 147 4.18 12.09 6.31
C ALA A 147 3.86 11.30 5.04
N ALA A 148 4.83 10.56 4.50
CA ALA A 148 4.62 9.68 3.35
C ALA A 148 3.66 8.53 3.68
N ASP A 149 3.79 7.91 4.85
CA ASP A 149 2.87 6.88 5.29
C ASP A 149 1.43 7.44 5.42
N ASP A 150 1.23 8.60 6.04
CA ASP A 150 -0.10 9.24 6.10
C ASP A 150 -0.71 9.47 4.72
N LEU A 151 0.09 9.99 3.77
CA LEU A 151 -0.37 10.20 2.40
C LEU A 151 -0.72 8.85 1.73
N ARG A 152 0.14 7.83 1.84
CA ARG A 152 -0.12 6.51 1.25
C ARG A 152 -1.38 5.87 1.82
N HIS A 153 -1.58 5.94 3.14
CA HIS A 153 -2.75 5.37 3.80
C HIS A 153 -4.04 6.07 3.39
N PHE A 154 -4.03 7.38 3.15
CA PHE A 154 -5.17 8.08 2.56
C PHE A 154 -5.55 7.48 1.19
N TYR A 155 -4.57 7.28 0.30
CA TYR A 155 -4.81 6.69 -1.02
C TYR A 155 -5.33 5.26 -0.93
N TYR A 156 -4.76 4.44 -0.04
CA TYR A 156 -5.18 3.05 0.14
C TYR A 156 -6.59 2.97 0.73
N GLN A 157 -6.92 3.84 1.68
CA GLN A 157 -8.25 3.90 2.24
C GLN A 157 -9.28 4.39 1.22
N ALA A 158 -8.93 5.37 0.38
CA ALA A 158 -9.78 5.79 -0.75
C ALA A 158 -9.97 4.66 -1.78
N ALA A 159 -8.90 3.93 -2.11
CA ALA A 159 -8.93 2.79 -3.02
C ALA A 159 -9.84 1.67 -2.51
N MET A 160 -9.87 1.42 -1.20
CA MET A 160 -10.81 0.45 -0.58
C MET A 160 -12.28 0.87 -0.72
N GLY A 161 -12.56 2.17 -0.81
CA GLY A 161 -13.90 2.67 -1.08
C GLY A 161 -14.28 2.63 -2.56
N LYS A 162 -13.29 2.62 -3.46
CA LYS A 162 -13.46 2.67 -4.92
C LYS A 162 -13.68 1.26 -5.50
N PRO A 163 -14.69 1.07 -6.37
CA PRO A 163 -14.85 -0.15 -7.15
C PRO A 163 -13.65 -0.46 -8.05
N GLY A 164 -13.33 -1.74 -8.21
CA GLY A 164 -12.41 -2.25 -9.24
C GLY A 164 -11.02 -2.66 -8.77
N ILE A 165 -10.55 -2.23 -7.60
CA ILE A 165 -9.28 -2.71 -7.01
C ILE A 165 -9.59 -3.90 -6.12
N ARG A 166 -8.97 -5.07 -6.39
CA ARG A 166 -9.35 -6.36 -5.79
C ARG A 166 -8.24 -7.01 -4.98
N SER A 167 -7.02 -6.48 -5.05
CA SER A 167 -5.84 -7.05 -4.41
C SER A 167 -4.85 -5.99 -3.93
N ASP A 168 -3.98 -6.36 -2.99
CA ASP A 168 -2.95 -5.45 -2.46
C ASP A 168 -1.93 -5.11 -3.56
N LEU A 169 -1.68 -6.06 -4.47
CA LEU A 169 -0.83 -5.85 -5.66
C LEU A 169 -1.44 -4.86 -6.65
N GLU A 170 -2.73 -4.98 -6.98
CA GLU A 170 -3.42 -4.02 -7.86
C GLU A 170 -3.46 -2.62 -7.24
N MET A 171 -3.64 -2.53 -5.92
CA MET A 171 -3.61 -1.24 -5.21
C MET A 171 -2.23 -0.59 -5.29
N GLY A 172 -1.17 -1.39 -5.10
CA GLY A 172 0.20 -0.93 -5.30
C GLY A 172 0.46 -0.49 -6.75
N ASP A 173 0.04 -1.30 -7.72
CA ASP A 173 0.23 -1.01 -9.14
C ASP A 173 -0.50 0.26 -9.57
N TRP A 174 -1.71 0.48 -9.07
CA TRP A 174 -2.44 1.73 -9.26
C TRP A 174 -1.69 2.91 -8.61
N PHE A 175 -1.29 2.79 -7.34
CA PHE A 175 -0.63 3.90 -6.63
C PHE A 175 0.69 4.32 -7.30
N TYR A 176 1.63 3.40 -7.48
CA TYR A 176 2.97 3.73 -8.03
C TYR A 176 2.96 3.92 -9.56
N GLY A 177 2.04 3.27 -10.26
CA GLY A 177 1.93 3.35 -11.71
C GLY A 177 1.15 4.56 -12.21
N GLN A 178 0.06 4.91 -11.55
CA GLN A 178 -0.98 5.80 -12.10
C GLN A 178 -1.23 7.08 -11.31
N THR A 179 -0.57 7.29 -10.17
CA THR A 179 -0.76 8.51 -9.35
C THR A 179 0.48 9.39 -9.32
N THR A 180 0.25 10.69 -9.17
CA THR A 180 1.25 11.73 -8.95
C THR A 180 1.90 11.56 -7.58
N ALA A 181 1.13 11.15 -6.56
CA ALA A 181 1.69 10.84 -5.23
C ALA A 181 2.68 9.65 -5.28
N GLY A 182 2.36 8.60 -6.04
CA GLY A 182 3.25 7.47 -6.27
C GLY A 182 4.53 7.88 -7.01
N LEU A 183 4.43 8.79 -8.00
CA LEU A 183 5.61 9.38 -8.64
C LEU A 183 6.49 10.15 -7.67
N LEU A 184 5.90 10.97 -6.79
CA LEU A 184 6.66 11.69 -5.76
C LEU A 184 7.45 10.73 -4.87
N PHE A 185 6.90 9.55 -4.56
CA PHE A 185 7.59 8.56 -3.71
C PHE A 185 8.77 7.91 -4.43
N ILE A 186 8.63 7.69 -5.74
CA ILE A 186 9.72 7.21 -6.59
C ILE A 186 10.83 8.27 -6.66
N GLU A 187 10.48 9.55 -6.79
CA GLU A 187 11.45 10.65 -6.83
C GLU A 187 12.19 10.83 -5.49
N ILE A 188 11.45 10.85 -4.36
CA ILE A 188 12.06 10.90 -3.02
C ILE A 188 13.02 9.73 -2.83
N ARG A 189 12.62 8.52 -3.23
CA ARG A 189 13.49 7.35 -3.17
C ARG A 189 14.75 7.57 -3.99
N LYS A 190 14.64 8.04 -5.23
CA LYS A 190 15.78 8.27 -6.13
C LYS A 190 16.79 9.22 -5.48
N ILE A 191 16.32 10.38 -5.01
CA ILE A 191 17.13 11.37 -4.29
C ILE A 191 17.83 10.74 -3.09
N MET A 192 17.11 10.01 -2.24
CA MET A 192 17.69 9.37 -1.05
C MET A 192 18.74 8.31 -1.39
N MET A 193 18.55 7.56 -2.47
CA MET A 193 19.49 6.53 -2.90
C MET A 193 20.81 7.10 -3.43
N GLU A 194 20.80 8.34 -3.93
CA GLU A 194 21.98 9.08 -4.39
C GLU A 194 22.74 9.78 -3.25
N SER A 195 22.18 9.80 -2.04
CA SER A 195 22.84 10.41 -0.88
C SER A 195 24.08 9.63 -0.43
N ASP A 196 25.12 10.36 -0.01
CA ASP A 196 26.31 9.78 0.63
C ASP A 196 26.02 9.25 2.04
N ASP A 197 25.02 9.82 2.73
CA ASP A 197 24.62 9.44 4.08
C ASP A 197 23.95 8.05 4.08
N GLU A 198 24.50 7.13 4.87
CA GLU A 198 24.05 5.74 4.91
C GLU A 198 22.61 5.61 5.43
N ILE A 199 22.24 6.41 6.42
CA ILE A 199 20.90 6.38 7.02
C ILE A 199 19.86 6.83 5.99
N THR A 200 20.15 7.92 5.27
CA THR A 200 19.30 8.45 4.20
C THR A 200 19.13 7.44 3.07
N ARG A 201 20.23 6.84 2.61
CA ARG A 201 20.20 5.80 1.56
C ARG A 201 19.41 4.56 1.99
N MET A 202 19.58 4.11 3.24
CA MET A 202 18.78 3.01 3.79
C MET A 202 17.28 3.36 3.82
N ALA A 203 16.94 4.57 4.26
CA ALA A 203 15.56 5.04 4.30
C ALA A 203 14.93 5.09 2.90
N GLY A 204 15.66 5.58 1.89
CA GLY A 204 15.23 5.55 0.49
C GLY A 204 14.92 4.13 0.01
N ARG A 205 15.79 3.16 0.35
CA ARG A 205 15.62 1.76 -0.03
C ARG A 205 14.36 1.12 0.55
N THR A 206 13.98 1.44 1.79
CA THR A 206 12.96 0.67 2.53
C THR A 206 11.62 1.36 2.72
N ASN A 207 11.56 2.69 2.75
CA ASN A 207 10.37 3.39 3.27
C ASN A 207 9.37 3.82 2.19
N TYR A 208 9.80 4.01 0.95
CA TYR A 208 8.99 4.68 -0.08
C TYR A 208 8.39 3.74 -1.10
N VAL A 209 9.17 2.79 -1.64
CA VAL A 209 8.72 1.86 -2.69
C VAL A 209 8.98 0.42 -2.23
N PRO A 210 7.92 -0.39 -2.01
CA PRO A 210 8.06 -1.81 -1.69
C PRO A 210 8.72 -2.61 -2.81
N ASN A 211 9.38 -3.73 -2.47
CA ASN A 211 10.05 -4.59 -3.45
C ASN A 211 9.14 -5.02 -4.61
N ALA A 212 7.87 -5.36 -4.33
CA ALA A 212 6.90 -5.75 -5.35
C ALA A 212 6.59 -4.64 -6.37
N MET A 213 6.88 -3.38 -6.02
CA MET A 213 6.57 -2.18 -6.81
C MET A 213 7.81 -1.59 -7.50
N LEU A 214 9.00 -2.19 -7.35
CA LEU A 214 10.23 -1.71 -7.99
C LEU A 214 10.14 -1.69 -9.53
N LYS A 215 9.30 -2.53 -10.13
CA LYS A 215 9.00 -2.53 -11.57
C LYS A 215 8.48 -1.17 -12.08
N HIS A 216 7.93 -0.32 -11.22
CA HIS A 216 7.46 1.03 -11.59
C HIS A 216 8.57 2.07 -11.60
N ILE A 217 9.77 1.74 -11.11
CA ILE A 217 10.97 2.58 -11.18
C ILE A 217 11.69 2.36 -12.51
N GLU A 218 11.82 1.10 -12.95
CA GLU A 218 12.60 0.73 -14.15
C GLU A 218 11.93 1.11 -15.48
N ASN A 219 10.61 1.32 -15.45
CA ASN A 219 9.78 1.62 -16.64
C ASN A 219 9.51 3.12 -16.84
N LYS A 220 10.22 4.00 -16.14
CA LYS A 220 10.10 5.47 -16.22
C LYS A 220 11.47 6.11 -16.41
#